data_AF-A0AAD6WPJ7-F1
#
_entry.id   AF-A0AAD6WPJ7-F1
#
_cell.length_a   1.000
_cell.length_b   1.000
_cell.length_c   1.000
_cell.angle_alpha   90.00
_cell.angle_beta   90.00
_cell.angle_gamma   90.00
#
_symmetry.space_group_name_H-M   'P 1'
#
loop_
_entity.id
_entity.type
_entity.pdbx_description
1 polymer ?
#
loop_
_entity_poly.entity_id
_entity_poly.type
_entity_poly.pdbx_seq_one_letter_code
_entity_poly.pdbx_strand_id
1 'polypeptide(L)'
;MFIDLDVEHEVRRVTLRCCMPSSARLQMNHLLFAAAPIPPALACMEEHVYKLIRSSTGIPLAESLKAVNIRGFTRDIPRFTPHDTNIFVGVKRRFELALSSESFSKKSRRIIAEVDLLLLDQTEKRGRELSDEVETLTRENETLTRKNETLTQENLALGTSLEESERRRQNADFEHFLEVETTSRDLKRKYEEESESAARNYEDLKTRNSQAHERIKELEHERSMRDLELSELSERLDAAETLVTTLRDTLSQSETVLSRGLPVLLASVKDILGGLEVE
;
A
#
# COMPACT_ATOMS: atom_id res chain seq x y z
N MET A 1 39.54 -20.52 -21.63
CA MET A 1 40.08 -20.10 -20.32
C MET A 1 40.90 -18.86 -20.58
N PHE A 2 40.36 -17.69 -20.27
CA PHE A 2 41.07 -16.41 -20.36
C PHE A 2 41.11 -15.84 -18.95
N ILE A 3 42.30 -15.46 -18.51
CA ILE A 3 42.54 -14.78 -17.24
C ILE A 3 43.02 -13.39 -17.64
N ASP A 4 42.16 -12.38 -17.52
CA ASP A 4 42.59 -10.99 -17.56
C ASP A 4 43.01 -10.58 -16.15
N LEU A 5 44.23 -10.08 -16.04
CA LEU A 5 44.84 -9.55 -14.83
C LEU A 5 44.94 -8.04 -15.00
N ASP A 6 43.98 -7.31 -14.46
CA ASP A 6 44.16 -5.87 -14.21
C ASP A 6 44.81 -5.68 -12.85
N VAL A 7 45.94 -4.97 -12.84
CA VAL A 7 46.72 -4.66 -11.65
C VAL A 7 46.63 -3.16 -11.41
N GLU A 8 45.76 -2.75 -10.51
CA GLU A 8 45.83 -1.44 -9.86
C GLU A 8 46.18 -1.60 -8.38
N HIS A 9 46.99 -0.65 -7.92
CA HIS A 9 47.60 -0.61 -6.60
C HIS A 9 46.58 -0.33 -5.49
N GLU A 10 46.81 -1.02 -4.37
CA GLU A 10 46.21 -0.83 -3.04
C GLU A 10 44.77 -1.36 -2.82
N VAL A 11 44.65 -2.11 -1.71
CA VAL A 11 43.49 -2.88 -1.22
C VAL A 11 43.28 -4.25 -1.87
N ARG A 12 43.85 -5.28 -1.24
CA ARG A 12 43.59 -6.70 -1.54
C ARG A 12 42.11 -7.05 -1.28
N ARG A 13 41.27 -6.97 -2.31
CA ARG A 13 40.02 -7.75 -2.42
C ARG A 13 40.07 -8.59 -3.68
N VAL A 14 40.36 -9.87 -3.50
CA VAL A 14 40.16 -10.87 -4.56
C VAL A 14 38.67 -11.16 -4.63
N THR A 15 38.01 -10.65 -5.67
CA THR A 15 36.60 -10.99 -5.94
C THR A 15 36.57 -12.03 -7.03
N LEU A 16 36.36 -13.30 -6.65
CA LEU A 16 36.09 -14.38 -7.60
C LEU A 16 34.64 -14.27 -8.06
N ARG A 17 34.40 -13.75 -9.27
CA ARG A 17 33.10 -13.88 -9.94
C ARG A 17 33.09 -15.14 -10.78
N CYS A 18 32.47 -16.20 -10.25
CA CYS A 18 32.08 -17.35 -11.05
C CYS A 18 30.73 -17.07 -11.73
N CYS A 19 30.73 -16.92 -13.05
CA CYS A 19 29.52 -17.03 -13.85
C CYS A 19 29.27 -18.52 -14.14
N MET A 20 28.28 -19.11 -13.47
CA MET A 20 27.73 -20.43 -13.81
C MET A 20 26.20 -20.40 -13.69
N PRO A 21 25.47 -21.20 -14.51
CA PRO A 21 24.02 -21.17 -14.62
C PRO A 21 23.30 -21.78 -13.40
N SER A 22 22.06 -21.35 -13.23
CA SER A 22 21.22 -21.36 -12.02
C SER A 22 20.77 -22.71 -11.46
N SER A 23 21.39 -23.85 -11.80
CA SER A 23 20.91 -25.18 -11.41
C SER A 23 21.80 -25.96 -10.43
N ALA A 24 22.83 -25.33 -9.85
CA ALA A 24 23.66 -25.95 -8.81
C ALA A 24 23.91 -24.99 -7.63
N ARG A 25 22.86 -24.73 -6.85
CA ARG A 25 22.94 -24.09 -5.53
C ARG A 25 22.20 -24.95 -4.53
N LEU A 26 22.83 -26.01 -4.07
CA LEU A 26 22.59 -26.68 -2.78
C LEU A 26 23.67 -27.77 -2.66
N GLN A 27 24.32 -27.83 -1.50
CA GLN A 27 25.47 -28.69 -1.16
C GLN A 27 26.85 -28.21 -1.61
N MET A 28 27.36 -27.16 -0.97
CA MET A 28 28.80 -27.04 -0.74
C MET A 28 29.10 -26.07 0.41
N ASN A 29 28.66 -26.42 1.62
CA ASN A 29 29.20 -25.88 2.86
C ASN A 29 29.59 -27.07 3.70
N HIS A 30 30.82 -27.57 3.55
CA HIS A 30 31.58 -28.39 4.49
C HIS A 30 32.71 -29.04 3.70
N LEU A 31 33.91 -28.43 3.74
CA LEU A 31 35.25 -29.04 3.64
C LEU A 31 36.27 -27.95 3.28
N LEU A 32 36.60 -27.13 4.28
CA LEU A 32 37.90 -26.46 4.35
C LEU A 32 38.62 -27.05 5.56
N PHE A 33 39.41 -28.10 5.33
CA PHE A 33 40.42 -28.54 6.28
C PHE A 33 41.53 -27.49 6.29
N ALA A 34 41.44 -26.53 7.22
CA ALA A 34 42.59 -25.74 7.61
C ALA A 34 43.62 -26.68 8.24
N ALA A 35 44.85 -26.67 7.72
CA ALA A 35 45.98 -27.30 8.38
C ALA A 35 46.12 -26.64 9.76
N ALA A 36 45.80 -27.38 10.82
CA ALA A 36 45.93 -26.89 12.18
C ALA A 36 47.41 -26.57 12.45
N PRO A 37 47.77 -25.35 12.89
CA PRO A 37 49.13 -25.08 13.33
C PRO A 37 49.44 -25.96 14.53
N ILE A 38 50.69 -26.44 14.59
CA ILE A 38 51.22 -27.18 15.74
C ILE A 38 50.86 -26.38 17.01
N PRO A 39 50.23 -27.01 18.02
CA PRO A 39 49.84 -26.32 19.24
C PRO A 39 51.06 -25.59 19.83
N PRO A 40 50.96 -24.28 20.19
CA PRO A 40 52.08 -23.51 20.74
C PRO A 40 52.77 -24.17 21.94
N ALA A 41 52.05 -25.04 22.65
CA ALA A 41 52.57 -25.84 23.76
C ALA A 41 53.76 -26.76 23.36
N LEU A 42 53.78 -27.33 22.15
CA LEU A 42 54.87 -28.19 21.69
C LEU A 42 56.14 -27.39 21.35
N ALA A 43 55.99 -26.19 20.78
CA ALA A 43 57.12 -25.29 20.53
C ALA A 43 57.73 -24.74 21.83
N CYS A 44 56.91 -24.47 22.85
CA CYS A 44 57.39 -24.01 24.16
C CYS A 44 58.10 -25.09 24.99
N MET A 45 57.73 -26.37 24.84
CA MET A 45 58.43 -27.47 25.54
C MET A 45 59.82 -27.73 24.96
N GLU A 46 59.96 -27.69 23.62
CA GLU A 46 61.28 -27.80 22.99
C GLU A 46 62.21 -26.70 23.50
N GLU A 47 61.78 -25.44 23.47
CA GLU A 47 62.64 -24.30 23.85
C GLU A 47 63.05 -24.31 25.34
N HIS A 48 62.17 -24.76 26.24
CA HIS A 48 62.50 -24.88 27.67
C HIS A 48 63.45 -26.04 27.95
N VAL A 49 63.24 -27.22 27.33
CA VAL A 49 64.17 -28.35 27.45
C VAL A 49 65.53 -27.98 26.86
N TYR A 50 65.57 -27.22 25.76
CA TYR A 50 66.80 -26.69 25.15
C TYR A 50 67.55 -25.72 26.07
N LYS A 51 66.85 -24.77 26.74
CA LYS A 51 67.47 -23.82 27.69
C LYS A 51 67.98 -24.52 28.96
N LEU A 52 67.32 -25.58 29.40
CA LEU A 52 67.67 -26.35 30.60
C LEU A 52 68.90 -27.25 30.38
N ILE A 53 69.03 -27.88 29.20
CA ILE A 53 70.21 -28.69 28.85
C ILE A 53 71.45 -27.79 28.66
N ARG A 54 71.29 -26.60 28.07
CA ARG A 54 72.38 -25.65 27.82
C ARG A 54 72.94 -25.03 29.10
N SER A 55 72.07 -24.70 30.06
CA SER A 55 72.47 -24.09 31.35
C SER A 55 73.08 -25.08 32.34
N SER A 56 72.76 -26.38 32.24
CA SER A 56 73.23 -27.39 33.19
C SER A 56 74.54 -28.07 32.81
N THR A 57 74.89 -28.10 31.52
CA THR A 57 76.10 -28.80 31.03
C THR A 57 77.17 -27.87 30.47
N GLY A 58 76.83 -26.65 30.03
CA GLY A 58 77.79 -25.73 29.40
C GLY A 58 78.31 -26.19 28.03
N ILE A 59 77.77 -27.29 27.48
CA ILE A 59 78.25 -27.92 26.24
C ILE A 59 77.45 -27.39 25.02
N PRO A 60 78.09 -27.07 23.89
CA PRO A 60 77.41 -26.66 22.65
C PRO A 60 76.43 -27.72 22.13
N LEU A 61 75.29 -27.28 21.58
CA LEU A 61 74.15 -28.09 21.11
C LEU A 61 74.55 -29.34 20.30
N ALA A 62 75.58 -29.22 19.46
CA ALA A 62 76.03 -30.27 18.55
C ALA A 62 76.71 -31.47 19.25
N GLU A 63 77.21 -31.30 20.48
CA GLU A 63 77.87 -32.36 21.23
C GLU A 63 76.92 -33.05 22.21
N SER A 64 75.99 -32.30 22.82
CA SER A 64 74.93 -32.84 23.66
C SER A 64 74.00 -33.81 22.89
N LEU A 65 73.70 -33.50 21.63
CA LEU A 65 72.93 -34.35 20.71
C LEU A 65 73.72 -35.55 20.15
N LYS A 66 75.05 -35.60 20.34
CA LYS A 66 75.87 -36.78 20.01
C LYS A 66 75.97 -37.75 21.19
N ALA A 67 76.00 -37.24 22.43
CA ALA A 67 76.10 -38.06 23.64
C ALA A 67 74.77 -38.79 23.95
N VAL A 68 73.63 -38.14 23.70
CA VAL A 68 72.34 -38.83 23.62
C VAL A 68 72.20 -39.29 22.17
N ASN A 69 72.29 -40.59 21.90
CA ASN A 69 72.22 -41.13 20.54
C ASN A 69 70.81 -40.96 19.92
N ILE A 70 70.44 -39.72 19.56
CA ILE A 70 69.18 -39.32 18.91
C ILE A 70 69.32 -39.43 17.38
N ARG A 71 70.39 -40.04 16.84
CA ARG A 71 70.54 -40.25 15.39
C ARG A 71 69.48 -41.17 14.77
N GLY A 72 68.74 -41.92 15.60
CA GLY A 72 67.59 -42.71 15.14
C GLY A 72 66.27 -41.92 15.04
N PHE A 73 66.19 -40.68 15.53
CA PHE A 73 64.92 -39.96 15.71
C PHE A 73 64.60 -38.92 14.64
N THR A 74 65.56 -38.54 13.79
CA THR A 74 65.39 -37.43 12.84
C THR A 74 65.34 -37.85 11.37
N ARG A 75 65.34 -39.16 11.06
CA ARG A 75 65.28 -39.60 9.65
C ARG A 75 63.91 -40.05 9.15
N ASP A 76 62.94 -40.28 10.02
CA ASP A 76 61.54 -40.46 9.63
C ASP A 76 60.66 -39.75 10.67
N ILE A 77 60.22 -38.54 10.35
CA ILE A 77 59.11 -37.89 11.06
C ILE A 77 57.85 -38.26 10.26
N PRO A 78 57.12 -39.33 10.61
CA PRO A 78 55.84 -39.59 9.98
C PRO A 78 54.88 -38.44 10.34
N ARG A 79 54.03 -38.05 9.38
CA ARG A 79 52.93 -37.10 9.63
C ARG A 79 52.03 -37.70 10.71
N PHE A 80 52.15 -37.19 11.93
CA PHE A 80 51.42 -37.70 13.09
C PHE A 80 49.91 -37.47 12.93
N THR A 81 49.13 -38.53 13.05
CA THR A 81 47.67 -38.44 13.23
C THR A 81 47.34 -38.61 14.72
N PRO A 82 46.20 -38.09 15.22
CA PRO A 82 45.87 -38.09 16.65
C PRO A 82 45.70 -39.49 17.28
N HIS A 83 45.80 -40.57 16.50
CA HIS A 83 45.56 -41.95 16.95
C HIS A 83 46.83 -42.71 17.40
N ASP A 84 48.02 -42.12 17.31
CA ASP A 84 49.28 -42.77 17.70
C ASP A 84 49.62 -42.58 19.20
N THR A 85 48.73 -43.02 20.09
CA THR A 85 48.97 -43.02 21.54
C THR A 85 50.11 -43.96 21.97
N ASN A 86 50.41 -44.99 21.18
CA ASN A 86 51.45 -45.98 21.49
C ASN A 86 52.90 -45.45 21.38
N ILE A 87 53.15 -44.42 20.57
CA ILE A 87 54.50 -43.87 20.39
C ILE A 87 54.90 -42.99 21.58
N PHE A 88 53.98 -42.17 22.08
CA PHE A 88 54.20 -41.36 23.29
C PHE A 88 54.44 -42.23 24.52
N VAL A 89 53.70 -43.33 24.66
CA VAL A 89 53.93 -44.31 25.74
C VAL A 89 55.31 -44.95 25.59
N GLY A 90 55.73 -45.31 24.37
CA GLY A 90 57.06 -45.88 24.11
C GLY A 90 58.23 -44.93 24.38
N VAL A 91 58.09 -43.65 24.06
CA VAL A 91 59.09 -42.60 24.34
C VAL A 91 59.16 -42.32 25.84
N LYS A 92 58.01 -42.15 26.50
CA LYS A 92 57.91 -41.96 27.95
C LYS A 92 58.59 -43.10 28.72
N ARG A 93 58.31 -44.35 28.34
CA ARG A 93 58.88 -45.54 28.99
C ARG A 93 60.41 -45.63 28.83
N ARG A 94 60.96 -45.26 27.66
CA ARG A 94 62.42 -45.21 27.45
C ARG A 94 63.08 -44.07 28.22
N PHE A 95 62.38 -42.95 28.38
CA PHE A 95 62.84 -41.81 29.17
C PHE A 95 62.83 -42.13 30.68
N GLU A 96 61.77 -42.77 31.18
CA GLU A 96 61.68 -43.29 32.55
C GLU A 96 62.80 -44.30 32.86
N LEU A 97 63.09 -45.21 31.93
CA LEU A 97 64.21 -46.15 32.04
C LEU A 97 65.57 -45.44 32.09
N ALA A 98 65.78 -44.39 31.29
CA ALA A 98 67.01 -43.59 31.31
C ALA A 98 67.16 -42.78 32.62
N LEU A 99 66.06 -42.32 33.23
CA LEU A 99 66.06 -41.63 34.53
C LEU A 99 66.40 -42.57 35.69
N SER A 100 66.10 -43.87 35.54
CA SER A 100 66.40 -44.90 36.53
C SER A 100 67.85 -45.44 36.48
N SER A 101 68.63 -45.08 35.46
CA SER A 101 70.03 -45.53 35.37
C SER A 101 70.93 -44.87 36.44
N GLU A 102 71.92 -45.60 36.94
CA GLU A 102 72.92 -45.06 37.88
C GLU A 102 73.79 -43.95 37.25
N SER A 103 73.91 -43.95 35.92
CA SER A 103 74.66 -42.94 35.15
C SER A 103 73.96 -41.57 35.06
N PHE A 104 72.68 -41.50 35.40
CA PHE A 104 71.93 -40.25 35.36
C PHE A 104 72.15 -39.46 36.66
N SER A 105 72.78 -38.28 36.57
CA SER A 105 73.17 -37.54 37.76
C SER A 105 71.95 -37.19 38.63
N LYS A 106 72.13 -37.21 39.96
CA LYS A 106 71.09 -36.82 40.93
C LYS A 106 70.52 -35.41 40.64
N LYS A 107 71.35 -34.52 40.09
CA LYS A 107 70.96 -33.16 39.68
C LYS A 107 69.98 -33.19 38.50
N SER A 108 70.22 -34.05 37.51
CA SER A 108 69.37 -34.18 36.31
C SER A 108 68.00 -34.77 36.63
N ARG A 109 67.93 -35.77 37.53
CA ARG A 109 66.64 -36.30 38.05
C ARG A 109 65.82 -35.24 38.78
N ARG A 110 66.48 -34.40 39.60
CA ARG A 110 65.82 -33.32 40.34
C ARG A 110 65.22 -32.27 39.40
N ILE A 111 65.98 -31.87 38.39
CA ILE A 111 65.54 -30.92 37.37
C ILE A 111 64.32 -31.43 36.60
N ILE A 112 64.28 -32.71 36.22
CA ILE A 112 63.15 -33.29 35.48
C ILE A 112 61.90 -33.37 36.36
N ALA A 113 62.03 -33.82 37.61
CA ALA A 113 60.90 -33.83 38.55
C ALA A 113 60.33 -32.42 38.79
N GLU A 114 61.20 -31.40 38.84
CA GLU A 114 60.79 -30.00 39.00
C GLU A 114 60.08 -29.45 37.75
N VAL A 115 60.53 -29.83 36.55
CA VAL A 115 59.86 -29.51 35.28
C VAL A 115 58.51 -30.20 35.16
N ASP A 116 58.41 -31.48 35.53
CA ASP A 116 57.14 -32.23 35.50
C ASP A 116 56.10 -31.59 36.44
N LEU A 117 56.52 -31.17 37.63
CA LEU A 117 55.65 -30.46 38.58
C LEU A 117 55.19 -29.09 38.03
N LEU A 118 56.08 -28.33 37.39
CA LEU A 118 55.72 -27.05 36.77
C LEU A 118 54.77 -27.22 35.57
N LEU A 119 54.95 -28.27 34.77
CA LEU A 119 54.07 -28.60 33.66
C LEU A 119 52.69 -29.07 34.14
N LEU A 120 52.62 -29.86 35.21
CA LEU A 120 51.37 -30.24 35.87
C LEU A 120 50.60 -29.01 36.37
N ASP A 121 51.26 -28.10 37.10
CA ASP A 121 50.61 -26.88 37.59
C ASP A 121 50.11 -25.97 36.45
N GLN A 122 50.90 -25.78 35.40
CA GLN A 122 50.49 -25.00 34.23
C GLN A 122 49.33 -25.63 33.46
N THR A 123 49.34 -26.95 33.29
CA THR A 123 48.27 -27.67 32.56
C THR A 123 46.97 -27.69 33.36
N GLU A 124 47.05 -27.87 34.68
CA GLU A 124 45.88 -27.77 35.56
C GLU A 124 45.30 -26.36 35.60
N LYS A 125 46.15 -25.33 35.71
CA LYS A 125 45.70 -23.93 35.71
C LYS A 125 45.00 -23.58 34.40
N ARG A 126 45.63 -23.92 33.27
CA ARG A 126 45.05 -23.68 31.94
C ARG A 126 43.80 -24.52 31.69
N GLY A 127 43.74 -25.74 32.22
CA GLY A 127 42.54 -26.59 32.17
C GLY A 127 41.37 -25.97 32.94
N ARG A 128 41.63 -25.41 34.13
CA ARG A 128 40.62 -24.67 34.92
C ARG A 128 40.14 -23.41 34.19
N GLU A 129 41.05 -22.57 33.71
CA GLU A 129 40.72 -21.35 32.96
C GLU A 129 39.87 -21.65 31.71
N LEU A 130 40.24 -22.68 30.93
CA LEU A 130 39.46 -23.10 29.77
C LEU A 130 38.09 -23.68 30.15
N SER A 131 38.01 -24.40 31.27
CA SER A 131 36.73 -24.92 31.76
C SER A 131 35.77 -23.79 32.14
N ASP A 132 36.27 -22.77 32.82
CA ASP A 132 35.49 -21.60 33.23
C ASP A 132 35.02 -20.78 32.01
N GLU A 133 35.90 -20.62 31.01
CA GLU A 133 35.56 -19.95 29.75
C GLU A 133 34.49 -20.72 28.96
N VAL A 134 34.61 -22.05 28.87
CA VAL A 134 33.60 -22.91 28.22
C VAL A 134 32.27 -22.82 28.94
N GLU A 135 32.25 -22.84 30.28
CA GLU A 135 31.01 -22.71 31.04
C GLU A 135 30.34 -21.35 30.81
N THR A 136 31.13 -20.27 30.78
CA THR A 136 30.65 -18.91 30.53
C THR A 136 30.04 -18.79 29.12
N LEU A 137 30.75 -19.27 28.10
CA LEU A 137 30.26 -19.28 26.72
C LEU A 137 29.00 -20.14 26.56
N THR A 138 28.88 -21.24 27.30
CA THR A 138 27.69 -22.10 27.27
C THR A 138 26.46 -21.35 27.80
N ARG A 139 26.60 -20.63 28.93
CA ARG A 139 25.51 -19.82 29.50
C ARG A 139 25.11 -18.65 28.60
N GLU A 140 26.08 -17.99 27.97
CA GLU A 140 25.81 -16.92 26.99
C GLU A 140 25.06 -17.46 25.77
N ASN A 141 25.47 -18.62 25.26
CA ASN A 141 24.84 -19.25 24.11
C ASN A 141 23.39 -19.69 24.41
N GLU A 142 23.12 -20.23 25.60
CA GLU A 142 21.76 -20.52 26.05
C GLU A 142 20.90 -19.25 26.12
N THR A 143 21.45 -18.15 26.63
CA THR A 143 20.75 -16.87 26.74
C THR A 143 20.41 -16.30 25.36
N LEU A 144 21.36 -16.34 24.42
CA LEU A 144 21.16 -15.91 23.04
C LEU A 144 20.12 -16.78 22.32
N THR A 145 20.15 -18.09 22.55
CA THR A 145 19.18 -19.03 21.96
C THR A 145 17.76 -18.69 22.40
N ARG A 146 17.52 -18.49 23.70
CA ARG A 146 16.21 -18.09 24.22
C ARG A 146 15.75 -16.74 23.64
N LYS A 147 16.65 -15.76 23.56
CA LYS A 147 16.32 -14.45 22.97
C LYS A 147 15.93 -14.59 21.50
N ASN A 148 16.62 -15.45 20.75
CA ASN A 148 16.32 -15.69 19.34
C ASN A 148 14.97 -16.40 19.16
N GLU A 149 14.63 -17.35 20.03
CA GLU A 149 13.31 -17.99 20.05
C GLU A 149 12.19 -16.98 20.30
N THR A 150 12.36 -16.10 21.29
CA THR A 150 11.38 -15.02 21.58
C THR A 150 11.20 -14.08 20.39
N LEU A 151 12.29 -13.59 19.80
CA LEU A 151 12.22 -12.72 18.62
C LEU A 151 11.57 -13.40 17.42
N THR A 152 11.78 -14.71 17.26
CA THR A 152 11.13 -15.49 16.20
C THR A 152 9.63 -15.59 16.42
N GLN A 153 9.19 -15.82 17.66
CA GLN A 153 7.77 -15.83 18.02
C GLN A 153 7.10 -14.46 17.83
N GLU A 154 7.77 -13.38 18.25
CA GLU A 154 7.29 -12.01 18.04
C GLU A 154 7.16 -11.67 16.55
N ASN A 155 8.14 -12.04 15.72
CA ASN A 155 8.06 -11.85 14.27
C ASN A 155 6.89 -12.61 13.64
N LEU A 156 6.60 -13.84 14.09
CA LEU A 156 5.44 -14.60 13.62
C LEU A 156 4.12 -13.92 14.05
N ALA A 157 4.03 -13.42 15.27
CA ALA A 157 2.87 -12.69 15.76
C ALA A 157 2.64 -11.38 14.99
N LEU A 158 3.71 -10.65 14.68
CA LEU A 158 3.63 -9.43 13.86
C LEU A 158 3.25 -9.75 12.41
N GLY A 159 3.79 -10.82 11.83
CA GLY A 159 3.43 -11.27 10.48
C GLY A 159 1.95 -11.61 10.36
N THR A 160 1.42 -12.39 11.30
CA THR A 160 -0.02 -12.73 11.34
C THR A 160 -0.90 -11.50 11.55
N SER A 161 -0.51 -10.60 12.47
CA SER A 161 -1.22 -9.33 12.67
C SER A 161 -1.20 -8.43 11.41
N LEU A 162 -0.10 -8.42 10.66
CA LEU A 162 0.02 -7.68 9.41
C LEU A 162 -0.93 -8.25 8.36
N GLU A 163 -0.92 -9.56 8.14
CA GLU A 163 -1.83 -10.23 7.20
C GLU A 163 -3.31 -9.97 7.54
N GLU A 164 -3.69 -10.03 8.82
CA GLU A 164 -5.05 -9.70 9.24
C GLU A 164 -5.40 -8.24 8.95
N SER A 165 -4.49 -7.31 9.20
CA SER A 165 -4.71 -5.89 8.94
C SER A 165 -4.87 -5.60 7.45
N GLU A 166 -4.11 -6.29 6.59
CA GLU A 166 -4.21 -6.18 5.14
C GLU A 166 -5.53 -6.74 4.63
N ARG A 167 -5.98 -7.89 5.14
CA ARG A 167 -7.30 -8.44 4.81
C ARG A 167 -8.42 -7.50 5.24
N ARG A 168 -8.34 -6.91 6.45
CA ARG A 168 -9.33 -5.93 6.90
C ARG A 168 -9.36 -4.70 6.01
N ARG A 169 -8.20 -4.20 5.57
CA ARG A 169 -8.13 -3.08 4.62
C ARG A 169 -8.77 -3.44 3.28
N GLN A 170 -8.42 -4.61 2.70
CA GLN A 170 -9.01 -5.06 1.44
C GLN A 170 -10.52 -5.22 1.52
N ASN A 171 -11.05 -5.75 2.62
CA ASN A 171 -12.48 -5.88 2.85
C ASN A 171 -13.14 -4.50 2.96
N ALA A 172 -12.55 -3.56 3.71
CA ALA A 172 -13.08 -2.21 3.84
C ALA A 172 -13.08 -1.45 2.51
N ASP A 173 -12.02 -1.58 1.70
CA ASP A 173 -11.93 -0.97 0.37
C ASP A 173 -13.01 -1.55 -0.56
N PHE A 174 -13.27 -2.85 -0.48
CA PHE A 174 -14.33 -3.52 -1.25
C PHE A 174 -15.74 -3.11 -0.80
N GLU A 175 -16.01 -3.04 0.51
CA GLU A 175 -17.28 -2.56 1.04
C GLU A 175 -17.54 -1.11 0.64
N HIS A 176 -16.55 -0.24 0.77
CA HIS A 176 -16.63 1.15 0.34
C HIS A 176 -16.89 1.25 -1.17
N PHE A 177 -16.24 0.42 -1.99
CA PHE A 177 -16.51 0.36 -3.43
C PHE A 177 -17.97 0.01 -3.73
N LEU A 178 -18.53 -1.01 -3.06
CA LEU A 178 -19.93 -1.40 -3.23
C LEU A 178 -20.90 -0.29 -2.79
N GLU A 179 -20.60 0.41 -1.70
CA GLU A 179 -21.40 1.55 -1.25
C GLU A 179 -21.39 2.69 -2.28
N VAL A 180 -20.22 3.03 -2.82
CA VAL A 180 -20.09 4.05 -3.87
C VAL A 180 -20.82 3.62 -5.15
N GLU A 181 -20.72 2.35 -5.55
CA GLU A 181 -21.39 1.86 -6.76
C GLU A 181 -22.92 1.86 -6.63
N THR A 182 -23.42 1.44 -5.47
CA THR A 182 -24.87 1.41 -5.19
C THR A 182 -25.46 2.82 -5.13
N THR A 183 -24.80 3.73 -4.41
CA THR A 183 -25.22 5.14 -4.33
C THR A 183 -25.15 5.83 -5.70
N SER A 184 -24.12 5.57 -6.50
CA SER A 184 -24.00 6.07 -7.87
C SER A 184 -25.15 5.57 -8.76
N ARG A 185 -25.49 4.29 -8.67
CA ARG A 185 -26.61 3.68 -9.41
C ARG A 185 -27.95 4.29 -9.02
N ASP A 186 -28.19 4.51 -7.73
CA ASP A 186 -29.45 5.11 -7.24
C ASP A 186 -29.56 6.59 -7.62
N LEU A 187 -28.47 7.35 -7.58
CA LEU A 187 -28.44 8.73 -8.07
C LEU A 187 -28.73 8.81 -9.56
N LYS A 188 -28.16 7.89 -10.35
CA LYS A 188 -28.44 7.80 -11.78
C LYS A 188 -29.91 7.53 -12.05
N ARG A 189 -30.53 6.58 -11.32
CA ARG A 189 -31.96 6.28 -11.44
C ARG A 189 -32.82 7.50 -11.12
N LYS A 190 -32.53 8.21 -10.02
CA LYS A 190 -33.26 9.43 -9.64
C LYS A 190 -33.18 10.51 -10.72
N TYR A 191 -31.99 10.72 -11.26
CA TYR A 191 -31.79 11.70 -12.33
C TYR A 191 -32.57 11.33 -13.60
N GLU A 192 -32.59 10.05 -13.98
CA GLU A 192 -33.38 9.55 -15.10
C GLU A 192 -34.89 9.74 -14.86
N GLU A 193 -35.39 9.39 -13.67
CA GLU A 193 -36.80 9.58 -13.29
C GLU A 193 -37.22 11.05 -13.29
N GLU A 194 -36.40 11.94 -12.74
CA GLU A 194 -36.64 13.39 -12.75
C GLU A 194 -36.61 13.95 -14.18
N SER A 195 -35.66 13.50 -15.00
CA SER A 195 -35.56 13.90 -16.41
C SER A 195 -36.78 13.46 -17.22
N GLU A 196 -37.23 12.22 -17.05
CA GLU A 196 -38.43 11.70 -17.70
C GLU A 196 -39.69 12.43 -17.23
N SER A 197 -39.82 12.68 -15.92
CA SER A 197 -40.95 13.43 -15.38
C SER A 197 -40.98 14.86 -15.92
N ALA A 198 -39.82 15.52 -16.02
CA ALA A 198 -39.71 16.85 -16.60
C ALA A 198 -40.11 16.86 -18.10
N ALA A 199 -39.69 15.84 -18.86
CA ALA A 199 -40.07 15.69 -20.26
C ALA A 199 -41.59 15.52 -20.44
N ARG A 200 -42.24 14.68 -19.61
CA ARG A 200 -43.70 14.50 -19.62
C ARG A 200 -44.41 15.81 -19.28
N ASN A 201 -43.97 16.51 -18.24
CA ASN A 201 -44.55 17.80 -17.85
C ASN A 201 -44.40 18.84 -18.97
N TYR A 202 -43.28 18.84 -19.69
CA TYR A 202 -43.07 19.74 -20.82
C TYR A 202 -44.05 19.46 -21.97
N GLU A 203 -44.24 18.20 -22.36
CA GLU A 203 -45.21 17.84 -23.40
C GLU A 203 -46.67 18.13 -22.97
N ASP A 204 -47.02 17.90 -21.70
CA ASP A 204 -48.33 18.27 -21.14
C ASP A 204 -48.55 19.80 -21.19
N LEU A 205 -47.54 20.60 -20.84
CA LEU A 205 -47.64 22.06 -20.93
C LEU A 205 -47.75 22.53 -22.37
N LYS A 206 -47.01 21.92 -23.29
CA LYS A 206 -47.04 22.22 -24.72
C LYS A 206 -48.41 21.92 -25.33
N THR A 207 -49.02 20.78 -24.99
CA THR A 207 -50.37 20.43 -25.45
C THR A 207 -51.42 21.39 -24.89
N ARG A 208 -51.37 21.73 -23.59
CA ARG A 208 -52.26 22.74 -22.98
C ARG A 208 -52.11 24.11 -23.63
N ASN A 209 -50.88 24.51 -23.93
CA ASN A 209 -50.61 25.78 -24.58
C ASN A 209 -51.18 25.81 -26.02
N SER A 210 -51.04 24.71 -26.76
CA SER A 210 -51.67 24.55 -28.08
C SER A 210 -53.20 24.64 -27.99
N GLN A 211 -53.81 23.97 -27.02
CA GLN A 211 -55.27 24.03 -26.80
C GLN A 211 -55.74 25.44 -26.43
N ALA A 212 -54.99 26.15 -25.57
CA ALA A 212 -55.29 27.53 -25.22
C ALA A 212 -55.22 28.46 -26.43
N HIS A 213 -54.23 28.27 -27.32
CA HIS A 213 -54.13 29.04 -28.56
C HIS A 213 -55.32 28.81 -29.49
N GLU A 214 -55.75 27.56 -29.68
CA GLU A 214 -56.95 27.26 -30.48
C GLU A 214 -58.21 27.88 -29.85
N ARG A 215 -58.35 27.81 -28.53
CA ARG A 215 -59.48 28.45 -27.84
C ARG A 215 -59.48 29.98 -27.99
N ILE A 216 -58.32 30.62 -27.99
CA ILE A 216 -58.20 32.05 -28.26
C ILE A 216 -58.70 32.37 -29.68
N LYS A 217 -58.28 31.60 -30.69
CA LYS A 217 -58.75 31.79 -32.08
C LYS A 217 -60.28 31.65 -32.20
N GLU A 218 -60.86 30.65 -31.53
CA GLU A 218 -62.32 30.47 -31.50
C GLU A 218 -63.02 31.69 -30.90
N LEU A 219 -62.52 32.20 -29.76
CA LEU A 219 -63.08 33.38 -29.10
C LEU A 219 -62.92 34.65 -29.93
N GLU A 220 -61.82 34.81 -30.65
CA GLU A 220 -61.61 35.91 -31.59
C GLU A 220 -62.62 35.85 -32.75
N HIS A 221 -62.89 34.65 -33.27
CA HIS A 221 -63.91 34.45 -34.29
C HIS A 221 -65.32 34.76 -33.76
N GLU A 222 -65.67 34.24 -32.57
CA GLU A 222 -66.95 34.56 -31.91
C GLU A 222 -67.13 36.06 -31.69
N ARG A 223 -66.06 36.75 -31.25
CA ARG A 223 -66.08 38.21 -31.08
C ARG A 223 -66.32 38.91 -32.42
N SER A 224 -65.63 38.50 -33.49
CA SER A 224 -65.84 39.07 -34.82
C SER A 224 -67.27 38.90 -35.32
N MET A 225 -67.91 37.77 -35.04
CA MET A 225 -69.32 37.54 -35.40
C MET A 225 -70.26 38.45 -34.60
N ARG A 226 -70.02 38.62 -33.29
CA ARG A 226 -70.81 39.56 -32.47
C ARG A 226 -70.63 41.01 -32.90
N ASP A 227 -69.42 41.42 -33.27
CA ASP A 227 -69.16 42.78 -33.76
C ASP A 227 -69.92 43.04 -35.08
N LEU A 228 -70.04 42.04 -35.95
CA LEU A 228 -70.87 42.12 -37.16
C LEU A 228 -72.37 42.24 -36.82
N GLU A 229 -72.88 41.40 -35.92
CA GLU A 229 -74.28 41.47 -35.46
C GLU A 229 -74.61 42.84 -34.84
N LEU A 230 -73.70 43.38 -34.03
CA LEU A 230 -73.85 44.72 -33.43
C LEU A 230 -73.84 45.81 -34.50
N SER A 231 -73.02 45.69 -35.54
CA SER A 231 -73.03 46.62 -36.67
C SER A 231 -74.37 46.59 -37.40
N GLU A 232 -74.91 45.41 -37.70
CA GLU A 232 -76.22 45.28 -38.34
C GLU A 232 -77.36 45.85 -37.48
N LEU A 233 -77.31 45.63 -36.16
CA LEU A 233 -78.29 46.20 -35.23
C LEU A 233 -78.18 47.73 -35.14
N SER A 234 -76.96 48.27 -35.18
CA SER A 234 -76.73 49.73 -35.21
C SER A 234 -77.34 50.35 -36.47
N GLU A 235 -77.10 49.77 -37.65
CA GLU A 235 -77.68 50.26 -38.90
C GLU A 235 -79.22 50.22 -38.88
N ARG A 236 -79.80 49.16 -38.30
CA ARG A 236 -81.26 49.05 -38.14
C ARG A 236 -81.81 50.10 -37.17
N LEU A 237 -81.09 50.40 -36.10
CA LEU A 237 -81.46 51.44 -35.15
C LEU A 237 -81.45 52.81 -35.82
N ASP A 238 -80.38 53.16 -36.55
CA ASP A 238 -80.26 54.42 -37.30
C ASP A 238 -81.40 54.58 -38.33
N ALA A 239 -81.74 53.48 -39.03
CA ALA A 239 -82.87 53.46 -39.96
C ALA A 239 -84.22 53.69 -39.24
N ALA A 240 -84.43 53.05 -38.08
CA ALA A 240 -85.63 53.24 -37.28
C ALA A 240 -85.74 54.67 -36.72
N GLU A 241 -84.64 55.26 -36.26
CA GLU A 241 -84.58 56.66 -35.82
C GLU A 241 -84.95 57.61 -36.96
N THR A 242 -84.43 57.37 -38.17
CA THR A 242 -84.77 58.13 -39.38
C THR A 242 -86.26 58.02 -39.74
N LEU A 243 -86.86 56.84 -39.57
CA LEU A 243 -88.30 56.64 -39.78
C LEU A 243 -89.11 57.39 -38.72
N VAL A 244 -88.72 57.34 -37.45
CA VAL A 244 -89.40 58.05 -36.36
C VAL A 244 -89.33 59.57 -36.56
N THR A 245 -88.19 60.12 -36.97
CA THR A 245 -88.07 61.56 -37.27
C THR A 245 -88.97 61.95 -38.45
N THR A 246 -88.97 61.16 -39.53
CA THR A 246 -89.86 61.40 -40.69
C THR A 246 -91.34 61.34 -40.30
N LEU A 247 -91.75 60.36 -39.48
CA LEU A 247 -93.12 60.26 -38.98
C LEU A 247 -93.49 61.44 -38.07
N ARG A 248 -92.56 61.89 -37.22
CA ARG A 248 -92.77 63.08 -36.39
C ARG A 248 -92.96 64.34 -37.24
N ASP A 249 -92.15 64.50 -38.28
CA ASP A 249 -92.24 65.66 -39.18
C ASP A 249 -93.55 65.65 -39.98
N THR A 250 -93.97 64.49 -40.49
CA THR A 250 -95.26 64.35 -41.19
C THR A 250 -96.46 64.57 -40.27
N LEU A 251 -96.40 64.09 -39.02
CA LEU A 251 -97.44 64.35 -38.02
C LEU A 251 -97.53 65.85 -37.71
N SER A 252 -96.39 66.50 -37.45
CA SER A 252 -96.32 67.96 -37.23
C SER A 252 -96.90 68.73 -38.42
N GLN A 253 -96.57 68.34 -39.66
CA GLN A 253 -97.18 68.93 -40.85
C GLN A 253 -98.71 68.72 -40.86
N SER A 254 -99.20 67.52 -40.58
CA SER A 254 -100.64 67.25 -40.52
C SER A 254 -101.36 68.08 -39.45
N GLU A 255 -100.75 68.26 -38.28
CA GLU A 255 -101.27 69.12 -37.20
C GLU A 255 -101.31 70.60 -37.63
N THR A 256 -100.30 71.09 -38.36
CA THR A 256 -100.33 72.45 -38.92
C THR A 256 -101.43 72.63 -39.98
N VAL A 257 -101.66 71.62 -40.82
CA VAL A 257 -102.74 71.63 -41.82
C VAL A 257 -104.10 71.62 -41.12
N LEU A 258 -104.30 70.77 -40.11
CA LEU A 258 -105.54 70.71 -39.35
C LEU A 258 -105.78 72.02 -38.56
N SER A 259 -104.80 72.51 -37.81
CA SER A 259 -104.94 73.74 -37.02
C SER A 259 -105.20 74.99 -37.87
N ARG A 260 -104.70 75.06 -39.12
CA ARG A 260 -104.98 76.16 -40.05
C ARG A 260 -106.23 75.94 -40.91
N GLY A 261 -106.47 74.71 -41.35
CA GLY A 261 -107.56 74.37 -42.25
C GLY A 261 -108.91 74.22 -41.55
N LEU A 262 -108.93 73.71 -40.32
CA LEU A 262 -110.16 73.51 -39.56
C LEU A 262 -110.90 74.83 -39.26
N PRO A 263 -110.23 75.93 -38.85
CA PRO A 263 -110.90 77.23 -38.69
C PRO A 263 -111.47 77.77 -40.00
N VAL A 264 -110.77 77.57 -41.13
CA VAL A 264 -111.25 78.01 -42.45
C VAL A 264 -112.50 77.23 -42.84
N LEU A 265 -112.48 75.90 -42.69
CA LEU A 265 -113.65 75.05 -42.95
C LEU A 265 -114.81 75.39 -42.01
N LEU A 266 -114.56 75.57 -40.72
CA LEU A 266 -115.58 75.98 -39.75
C LEU A 266 -116.15 77.37 -40.07
N ALA A 267 -115.33 78.32 -40.53
CA ALA A 267 -115.80 79.63 -40.99
C ALA A 267 -116.69 79.50 -42.23
N SER A 268 -116.29 78.72 -43.24
CA SER A 268 -117.11 78.47 -44.43
C SER A 268 -118.43 77.77 -44.10
N VAL A 269 -118.42 76.78 -43.20
CA VAL A 269 -119.65 76.12 -42.74
C VAL A 269 -120.53 77.08 -41.96
N LYS A 270 -119.94 77.95 -41.13
CA LYS A 270 -120.67 79.00 -40.41
C LYS A 270 -121.28 80.02 -41.35
N ASP A 271 -120.61 80.40 -42.44
CA ASP A 271 -121.16 81.29 -43.46
C ASP A 271 -122.34 80.64 -44.19
N ILE A 272 -122.24 79.34 -44.50
CA ILE A 272 -123.33 78.57 -45.11
C ILE A 272 -124.53 78.44 -44.15
N LEU A 273 -124.29 78.11 -42.88
CA LEU A 273 -125.34 77.95 -41.87
C LEU A 273 -125.91 79.28 -41.37
N GLY A 274 -125.12 80.35 -41.36
CA GLY A 274 -125.57 81.71 -41.07
C GLY A 274 -126.46 82.29 -42.17
N GLY A 275 -126.36 81.76 -43.39
CA GLY A 275 -127.34 81.98 -44.45
C GLY A 275 -128.64 81.17 -44.29
N LEU A 276 -128.72 80.27 -43.30
CA LEU A 276 -129.89 79.40 -43.02
C LEU A 276 -130.67 79.82 -41.76
N GLU A 277 -130.25 80.84 -41.01
CA GLU A 277 -131.04 81.43 -39.93
C GLU A 277 -131.87 82.64 -40.42
N VAL A 278 -133.20 82.45 -40.40
CA VAL A 278 -134.30 83.44 -40.47
C VAL A 278 -134.64 84.01 -41.86
N GLU A 279 -135.45 83.24 -42.60
CA GLU A 279 -136.75 83.79 -43.07
C GLU A 279 -137.73 83.87 -41.89
#